data_AF-A0A6H9WRM7-F1
#
_entry.id   AF-A0A6H9WRM7-F1
#
_cell.length_a   1.000
_cell.length_b   1.000
_cell.length_c   1.000
_cell.angle_alpha   90.00
_cell.angle_beta   90.00
_cell.angle_gamma   90.00
#
_symmetry.space_group_name_H-M   'P 1'
#
loop_
_entity.id
_entity.type
_entity.pdbx_description
1 polymer ?
#
loop_
_entity_poly.entity_id
_entity_poly.type
_entity_poly.pdbx_seq_one_letter_code
_entity_poly.pdbx_strand_id
1 'polypeptide(L)'
;MPEVTADTYMDALGSSRTSSCVRSSVIASLSNDMAPTSPTRWTTHVATMASDENGRMLASKSSREMLRSQWLSARGGGTSSVLKRVRRIALLRWLKVSHIVACVSAGVERRDRRPNTLLSTARRRAGMLEDTMSEATVQAQLPTTFAIIGAGPAGLGAARSFLSLGLEVELIERHSQPGGIWNIDNPGSPMYASCNFISSRDYGGFIDFPMPSEYPLYPKWHQIRDYIHSFADAFSLRERTRFSTTVTNAEPIETPGGTYWRVSFDDGTTTDYRGVVIASGAQWQPILPSVPGADSFTGRLIHSSEYADPDELRHERVLVVGAGNSGVDIAADAAHFGADAMLSTRRAYWFLPKVLFGRSVPDILNGEYEFPEGHPLHNASFERACEVIFESVGELANYGLPRPDHDFGLTHPIANNEALHCFAHNMLRWKPDLASIDGDTVTFMDGSTETPDVIVFATGYDVTTPYLDEGILTYRDGHPETIVGALIDGYEGLYMAGALHFPGNTFPTFEQCAQLAAHDARALVTGENAENLARLRAEYRPDLTGGVPLLESRRNANQVLLPALDAAFDEMEERYGVPALRRTDRGRFDRLRAPSAT
;
A
#
# COMPACT_ATOMS: atom_id res chain seq x y z
N MET A 1 -21.10 17.78 29.33
CA MET A 1 -19.82 18.17 28.71
C MET A 1 -18.71 17.54 29.54
N PRO A 2 -18.23 16.33 29.23
CA PRO A 2 -16.98 15.87 29.83
C PRO A 2 -15.80 16.48 29.07
N GLU A 3 -14.71 16.76 29.79
CA GLU A 3 -13.40 17.09 29.25
C GLU A 3 -12.99 16.04 28.21
N VAL A 4 -12.98 16.46 26.94
CA VAL A 4 -12.45 15.67 25.83
C VAL A 4 -10.96 15.95 25.80
N THR A 5 -10.14 15.13 26.45
CA THR A 5 -8.70 15.12 26.15
C THR A 5 -8.52 14.27 24.90
N ALA A 6 -8.81 14.89 23.75
CA ALA A 6 -8.43 14.39 22.43
C ALA A 6 -6.94 14.65 22.14
N ASP A 7 -6.16 15.10 23.13
CA ASP A 7 -4.82 15.64 22.99
C ASP A 7 -3.91 14.80 22.06
N THR A 8 -3.92 13.46 22.12
CA THR A 8 -3.03 12.64 21.26
C THR A 8 -3.45 12.57 19.78
N TYR A 9 -4.75 12.50 19.47
CA TYR A 9 -5.23 12.53 18.07
C TYR A 9 -5.12 13.94 17.49
N MET A 10 -5.36 14.94 18.33
CA MET A 10 -5.34 16.34 17.95
C MET A 10 -3.92 16.88 17.77
N ASP A 11 -2.97 16.51 18.64
CA ASP A 11 -1.55 16.88 18.52
C ASP A 11 -0.92 16.31 17.24
N ALA A 12 -1.30 15.09 16.85
CA ALA A 12 -0.83 14.44 15.62
C ALA A 12 -1.28 15.17 14.34
N LEU A 13 -2.46 15.78 14.35
CA LEU A 13 -3.01 16.51 13.20
C LEU A 13 -2.66 18.01 13.23
N GLY A 14 -2.53 18.61 14.41
CA GLY A 14 -2.21 20.03 14.62
C GLY A 14 -0.72 20.40 14.48
N SER A 15 0.21 19.44 14.63
CA SER A 15 1.65 19.69 14.63
C SER A 15 2.27 20.04 13.26
N SER A 16 1.50 19.97 12.16
CA SER A 16 1.98 20.31 10.80
C SER A 16 2.01 21.83 10.49
N ARG A 17 1.59 22.70 11.41
CA ARG A 17 1.50 24.16 11.19
C ARG A 17 2.57 24.99 11.91
N THR A 18 3.85 24.66 11.76
CA THR A 18 4.92 25.63 12.09
C THR A 18 6.10 25.58 11.11
N SER A 19 5.89 26.05 9.88
CA SER A 19 7.00 26.39 9.00
C SER A 19 6.67 27.53 8.05
N SER A 20 6.56 28.75 8.60
CA SER A 20 7.17 29.94 7.99
C SER A 20 7.11 31.15 8.94
N CYS A 21 8.21 31.91 8.96
CA CYS A 21 8.40 33.27 9.50
C CYS A 21 9.10 33.46 10.88
N VAL A 22 10.44 33.62 10.81
CA VAL A 22 11.27 34.72 11.40
C VAL A 22 11.76 34.67 12.87
N ARG A 23 13.09 34.45 12.97
CA ARG A 23 14.16 35.05 13.84
C ARG A 23 14.42 34.59 15.30
N SER A 24 15.60 33.96 15.43
CA SER A 24 16.81 34.42 16.16
C SER A 24 16.91 34.39 17.69
N SER A 25 17.91 33.60 18.13
CA SER A 25 18.84 33.76 19.28
C SER A 25 18.31 33.62 20.71
N VAL A 26 18.85 32.65 21.46
CA VAL A 26 19.65 32.84 22.70
C VAL A 26 20.51 31.57 22.95
N ILE A 27 21.74 31.79 23.43
CA ILE A 27 22.82 30.84 23.78
C ILE A 27 22.87 30.61 25.31
N ALA A 28 23.41 29.44 25.73
CA ALA A 28 24.02 29.08 27.04
C ALA A 28 23.06 28.79 28.24
N SER A 29 23.35 27.91 29.21
CA SER A 29 24.41 26.91 29.50
C SER A 29 24.02 26.15 30.81
N LEU A 30 24.84 25.15 31.20
CA LEU A 30 24.97 24.40 32.49
C LEU A 30 24.22 23.06 32.54
N SER A 31 24.81 21.84 32.50
CA SER A 31 26.00 21.17 33.11
C SER A 31 25.70 20.41 34.41
N ASN A 32 25.86 19.07 34.34
CA ASN A 32 26.23 18.07 35.38
C ASN A 32 25.27 17.88 36.59
N ASP A 33 25.04 16.70 37.17
CA ASP A 33 25.88 15.51 37.33
C ASP A 33 25.08 14.27 37.82
N MET A 34 25.72 13.09 37.75
CA MET A 34 25.51 11.81 38.48
C MET A 34 24.82 10.63 37.76
N ALA A 35 25.68 9.68 37.34
CA ALA A 35 25.43 8.25 37.07
C ALA A 35 25.74 7.40 38.34
N PRO A 36 25.85 6.04 38.33
CA PRO A 36 25.37 5.00 37.40
C PRO A 36 24.73 3.76 38.10
N THR A 37 24.09 2.84 37.37
CA THR A 37 24.27 1.38 37.58
C THR A 37 24.03 0.57 36.29
N SER A 38 25.04 -0.27 35.99
CA SER A 38 25.35 -1.27 34.95
C SER A 38 24.36 -1.76 33.85
N PRO A 39 24.86 -1.96 32.60
CA PRO A 39 24.18 -2.61 31.46
C PRO A 39 24.69 -4.03 31.13
N THR A 40 23.87 -4.84 30.44
CA THR A 40 24.28 -6.05 29.71
C THR A 40 24.56 -5.69 28.25
N ARG A 41 25.84 -5.73 27.83
CA ARG A 41 26.27 -5.55 26.43
C ARG A 41 26.60 -6.90 25.80
N TRP A 42 25.97 -7.19 24.65
CA TRP A 42 26.57 -8.05 23.63
C TRP A 42 27.54 -7.19 22.80
N THR A 43 28.84 -7.47 22.90
CA THR A 43 29.87 -6.79 22.10
C THR A 43 30.04 -7.47 20.75
N THR A 44 29.75 -6.75 19.68
CA THR A 44 30.20 -7.05 18.31
C THR A 44 31.70 -6.78 18.23
N HIS A 45 32.53 -7.81 18.05
CA HIS A 45 33.96 -7.63 17.75
C HIS A 45 34.16 -7.49 16.25
N VAL A 46 34.48 -6.27 15.80
CA VAL A 46 35.02 -5.98 14.47
C VAL A 46 36.45 -6.52 14.44
N ALA A 47 36.73 -7.44 13.51
CA ALA A 47 38.10 -7.86 13.23
C ALA A 47 38.81 -6.74 12.45
N THR A 48 39.72 -6.02 13.09
CA THR A 48 40.62 -5.07 12.43
C THR A 48 41.63 -5.84 11.59
N MET A 49 41.59 -5.66 10.26
CA MET A 49 42.67 -6.10 9.37
C MET A 49 43.73 -4.99 9.30
N ALA A 50 44.97 -5.30 9.62
CA ALA A 50 46.11 -4.43 9.39
C ALA A 50 47.06 -5.08 8.39
N SER A 51 47.50 -4.33 7.38
CA SER A 51 48.58 -4.67 6.45
C SER A 51 49.88 -4.03 6.91
N ASP A 52 51.00 -4.74 6.78
CA ASP A 52 52.32 -4.10 6.90
C ASP A 52 52.67 -3.30 5.62
N GLU A 53 53.73 -2.50 5.72
CA GLU A 53 54.23 -1.61 4.66
C GLU A 53 54.76 -2.32 3.39
N ASN A 54 54.66 -3.66 3.33
CA ASN A 54 54.93 -4.46 2.13
C ASN A 54 53.74 -5.36 1.71
N GLY A 55 52.54 -5.13 2.25
CA GLY A 55 51.29 -5.72 1.76
C GLY A 55 51.11 -7.22 2.01
N ARG A 56 51.74 -7.81 3.04
CA ARG A 56 51.50 -9.22 3.39
C ARG A 56 50.47 -9.37 4.51
N MET A 57 49.40 -10.13 4.25
CA MET A 57 48.40 -10.50 5.26
C MET A 57 48.89 -11.67 6.15
N LEU A 58 48.87 -11.49 7.47
CA LEU A 58 49.12 -12.56 8.45
C LEU A 58 47.82 -12.89 9.22
N ALA A 59 47.24 -14.06 8.98
CA ALA A 59 46.16 -14.59 9.82
C ALA A 59 46.76 -15.28 11.06
N SER A 60 46.34 -14.87 12.26
CA SER A 60 46.83 -15.48 13.51
C SER A 60 46.26 -16.89 13.72
N LYS A 61 47.01 -17.74 14.42
CA LYS A 61 46.68 -19.15 14.71
C LYS A 61 45.30 -19.34 15.38
N SER A 62 44.80 -18.35 16.11
CA SER A 62 43.52 -18.43 16.84
C SER A 62 42.29 -18.48 15.92
N SER A 63 42.34 -17.86 14.74
CA SER A 63 41.20 -17.87 13.80
C SER A 63 41.00 -19.24 13.14
N ARG A 64 42.06 -20.06 13.02
CA ARG A 64 41.99 -21.40 12.41
C ARG A 64 41.43 -22.46 13.35
N GLU A 65 41.69 -22.35 14.66
CA GLU A 65 41.16 -23.29 15.66
C GLU A 65 39.67 -23.03 15.96
N MET A 66 39.22 -21.78 15.92
CA MET A 66 37.82 -21.41 16.13
C MET A 66 36.89 -21.93 15.01
N LEU A 67 37.34 -21.90 13.75
CA LEU A 67 36.59 -22.46 12.63
C LEU A 67 36.54 -24.00 12.66
N ARG A 68 37.56 -24.64 13.25
CA ARG A 68 37.62 -26.10 13.39
C ARG A 68 36.67 -26.62 14.47
N SER A 69 36.46 -25.86 15.55
CA SER A 69 35.49 -26.23 16.61
C SER A 69 34.04 -26.09 16.14
N GLN A 70 33.72 -25.05 15.36
CA GLN A 70 32.38 -24.86 14.79
C GLN A 70 32.02 -25.95 13.77
N TRP A 71 32.99 -26.46 13.01
CA TRP A 71 32.76 -27.54 12.05
C TRP A 71 32.49 -28.90 12.72
N LEU A 72 33.11 -29.17 13.87
CA LEU A 72 32.92 -30.44 14.60
C LEU A 72 31.59 -30.51 15.37
N SER A 73 31.02 -29.37 15.78
CA SER A 73 29.71 -29.27 16.42
C SER A 73 28.54 -29.64 15.47
N ALA A 74 28.70 -29.41 14.16
CA ALA A 74 27.64 -29.62 13.16
C ALA A 74 27.45 -31.09 12.69
N ARG A 75 28.09 -32.07 13.34
CA ARG A 75 28.05 -33.50 12.95
C ARG A 75 27.03 -34.36 13.73
N GLY A 76 26.36 -33.85 14.75
CA GLY A 76 25.37 -34.61 15.52
C GLY A 76 23.98 -33.95 15.50
N GLY A 77 23.09 -34.38 14.61
CA GLY A 77 21.67 -33.97 14.62
C GLY A 77 20.98 -34.06 13.26
N GLY A 78 19.80 -34.70 13.22
CA GLY A 78 19.02 -35.07 12.02
C GLY A 78 18.56 -33.91 11.12
N THR A 79 18.19 -34.29 9.90
CA THR A 79 18.15 -33.47 8.68
C THR A 79 16.88 -32.61 8.48
N SER A 80 17.06 -31.30 8.25
CA SER A 80 16.08 -30.37 7.64
C SER A 80 16.63 -29.80 6.30
N SER A 81 15.75 -29.50 5.34
CA SER A 81 16.07 -28.98 3.99
C SER A 81 16.90 -27.67 4.01
N VAL A 82 16.81 -26.91 5.10
CA VAL A 82 17.59 -25.67 5.33
C VAL A 82 19.08 -25.97 5.51
N LEU A 83 19.44 -27.07 6.20
CA LEU A 83 20.85 -27.47 6.36
C LEU A 83 21.50 -27.92 5.04
N LYS A 84 20.73 -28.42 4.07
CA LYS A 84 21.24 -28.74 2.73
C LYS A 84 21.63 -27.47 1.96
N ARG A 85 20.86 -26.38 2.10
CA ARG A 85 21.18 -25.07 1.49
C ARG A 85 22.42 -24.43 2.13
N VAL A 86 22.54 -24.46 3.46
CA VAL A 86 23.72 -23.92 4.16
C VAL A 86 25.00 -24.70 3.82
N ARG A 87 24.93 -26.03 3.70
CA ARG A 87 26.06 -26.87 3.24
C ARG A 87 26.50 -26.53 1.81
N ARG A 88 25.55 -26.21 0.92
CA ARG A 88 25.84 -25.83 -0.48
C ARG A 88 26.55 -24.47 -0.56
N ILE A 89 26.12 -23.50 0.24
CA ILE A 89 26.74 -22.16 0.31
C ILE A 89 28.16 -22.23 0.91
N ALA A 90 28.36 -23.03 1.96
CA ALA A 90 29.68 -23.22 2.57
C ALA A 90 30.66 -23.94 1.62
N LEU A 91 30.19 -24.93 0.85
CA LEU A 91 31.00 -25.64 -0.15
C LEU A 91 31.43 -24.70 -1.30
N LEU A 92 30.52 -23.84 -1.78
CA LEU A 92 30.80 -22.84 -2.82
C LEU A 92 31.80 -21.78 -2.36
N ARG A 93 31.72 -21.36 -1.09
CA ARG A 93 32.71 -20.44 -0.48
C ARG A 93 34.07 -21.10 -0.30
N TRP A 94 34.13 -22.38 0.07
CA TRP A 94 35.40 -23.12 0.18
C TRP A 94 36.06 -23.34 -1.18
N LEU A 95 35.29 -23.72 -2.21
CA LEU A 95 35.80 -23.89 -3.58
C LEU A 95 36.36 -22.59 -4.17
N LYS A 96 35.72 -21.43 -3.91
CA LYS A 96 36.24 -20.11 -4.31
C LYS A 96 37.58 -19.79 -3.65
N VAL A 97 37.76 -20.10 -2.37
CA VAL A 97 39.02 -19.86 -1.65
C VAL A 97 40.12 -20.82 -2.12
N SER A 98 39.80 -22.08 -2.39
CA SER A 98 40.75 -23.06 -2.91
C SER A 98 41.24 -22.73 -4.33
N HIS A 99 40.38 -22.16 -5.18
CA HIS A 99 40.76 -21.74 -6.54
C HIS A 99 41.71 -20.54 -6.51
N ILE A 100 41.48 -19.58 -5.62
CA ILE A 100 42.35 -18.41 -5.44
C ILE A 100 43.72 -18.81 -4.89
N VAL A 101 43.79 -19.77 -3.95
CA VAL A 101 45.06 -20.28 -3.42
C VAL A 101 45.84 -21.12 -4.45
N ALA A 102 45.15 -21.84 -5.34
CA ALA A 102 45.77 -22.59 -6.44
C ALA A 102 46.37 -21.65 -7.51
N CYS A 103 45.71 -20.52 -7.81
CA CYS A 103 46.23 -19.52 -8.75
C CYS A 103 47.46 -18.77 -8.21
N VAL A 104 47.54 -18.53 -6.90
CA VAL A 104 48.70 -17.86 -6.27
C VAL A 104 49.89 -18.81 -6.10
N SER A 105 49.66 -20.11 -6.04
CA SER A 105 50.73 -21.12 -5.89
C SER A 105 51.36 -21.56 -7.23
N ALA A 106 50.70 -21.32 -8.37
CA ALA A 106 51.21 -21.66 -9.69
C ALA A 106 52.09 -20.55 -10.33
N GLY A 107 52.19 -19.38 -9.70
CA GLY A 107 52.93 -18.21 -10.22
C GLY A 107 54.41 -18.12 -9.82
N VAL A 108 54.93 -19.08 -9.06
CA VAL A 108 56.33 -19.06 -8.57
C VAL A 108 56.96 -20.43 -8.76
N GLU A 109 57.38 -20.78 -9.98
CA GLU A 109 58.60 -21.57 -10.19
C GLU A 109 59.01 -21.72 -11.67
N ARG A 110 60.29 -21.41 -11.90
CA ARG A 110 61.22 -21.87 -12.95
C ARG A 110 61.36 -21.12 -14.28
N ARG A 111 62.63 -20.69 -14.44
CA ARG A 111 63.36 -20.23 -15.62
C ARG A 111 63.66 -21.37 -16.61
N ASP A 112 63.90 -20.95 -17.85
CA ASP A 112 64.64 -21.59 -18.96
C ASP A 112 63.95 -22.65 -19.84
N ARG A 113 63.46 -22.22 -21.04
CA ARG A 113 64.01 -22.62 -22.37
C ARG A 113 63.23 -22.00 -23.55
N ARG A 114 63.98 -21.81 -24.65
CA ARG A 114 63.80 -21.07 -25.92
C ARG A 114 62.41 -21.03 -26.61
N PRO A 115 62.10 -19.96 -27.38
CA PRO A 115 60.83 -19.74 -28.06
C PRO A 115 60.84 -20.23 -29.53
N ASN A 116 59.74 -20.84 -30.01
CA ASN A 116 59.14 -20.55 -31.33
C ASN A 116 58.05 -21.53 -31.82
N THR A 117 57.67 -22.57 -31.08
CA THR A 117 56.62 -23.52 -31.53
C THR A 117 55.31 -23.49 -30.75
N LEU A 118 55.17 -22.58 -29.77
CA LEU A 118 53.94 -22.43 -28.97
C LEU A 118 53.01 -21.29 -29.45
N LEU A 119 53.50 -20.40 -30.33
CA LEU A 119 52.74 -19.21 -30.76
C LEU A 119 51.67 -19.49 -31.83
N SER A 120 51.79 -20.57 -32.61
CA SER A 120 50.81 -20.92 -33.65
C SER A 120 49.63 -21.73 -33.10
N THR A 121 49.87 -22.62 -32.13
CA THR A 121 48.84 -23.37 -31.40
C THR A 121 48.13 -22.52 -30.34
N ALA A 122 48.83 -21.58 -29.70
CA ALA A 122 48.21 -20.62 -28.80
C ALA A 122 47.29 -19.63 -29.53
N ARG A 123 47.64 -19.18 -30.75
CA ARG A 123 46.77 -18.30 -31.56
C ARG A 123 45.52 -19.00 -32.09
N ARG A 124 45.61 -20.29 -32.45
CA ARG A 124 44.42 -21.07 -32.85
C ARG A 124 43.51 -21.43 -31.68
N ARG A 125 44.05 -21.68 -30.47
CA ARG A 125 43.23 -21.86 -29.26
C ARG A 125 42.68 -20.54 -28.70
N ALA A 126 43.43 -19.43 -28.81
CA ALA A 126 42.95 -18.10 -28.43
C ALA A 126 41.83 -17.64 -29.36
N GLY A 127 41.94 -17.83 -30.67
CA GLY A 127 40.84 -17.50 -31.60
C GLY A 127 39.60 -18.38 -31.44
N MET A 128 39.76 -19.66 -31.08
CA MET A 128 38.63 -20.55 -30.82
C MET A 128 37.98 -20.31 -29.45
N LEU A 129 38.76 -19.87 -28.45
CA LEU A 129 38.28 -19.38 -27.15
C LEU A 129 37.67 -17.97 -27.26
N GLU A 130 38.17 -17.11 -28.15
CA GLU A 130 37.57 -15.81 -28.45
C GLU A 130 36.24 -15.99 -29.20
N ASP A 131 36.12 -16.94 -30.14
CA ASP A 131 34.84 -17.26 -30.77
C ASP A 131 33.85 -17.92 -29.80
N THR A 132 34.30 -18.84 -28.93
CA THR A 132 33.41 -19.45 -27.90
C THR A 132 33.14 -18.55 -26.69
N MET A 133 33.96 -17.52 -26.43
CA MET A 133 33.69 -16.48 -25.42
C MET A 133 32.91 -15.29 -25.98
N SER A 134 33.00 -15.05 -27.30
CA SER A 134 32.16 -14.10 -28.05
C SER A 134 30.73 -14.62 -28.16
N GLU A 135 30.54 -15.92 -28.38
CA GLU A 135 29.21 -16.56 -28.33
C GLU A 135 28.64 -16.72 -26.90
N ALA A 136 29.48 -16.60 -25.86
CA ALA A 136 29.07 -16.76 -24.45
C ALA A 136 28.99 -15.46 -23.63
N THR A 137 29.08 -14.28 -24.27
CA THR A 137 28.93 -12.99 -23.57
C THR A 137 28.04 -12.00 -24.34
N VAL A 138 26.92 -12.46 -24.90
CA VAL A 138 25.74 -11.58 -24.91
C VAL A 138 25.24 -11.58 -23.47
N GLN A 139 25.74 -10.64 -22.68
CA GLN A 139 25.18 -10.36 -21.37
C GLN A 139 23.71 -10.00 -21.63
N ALA A 140 22.80 -10.95 -21.43
CA ALA A 140 21.40 -10.80 -21.81
C ALA A 140 20.91 -9.47 -21.23
N GLN A 141 20.62 -8.51 -22.11
CA GLN A 141 20.24 -7.18 -21.70
C GLN A 141 18.94 -7.32 -20.93
N LEU A 142 18.92 -6.85 -19.69
CA LEU A 142 17.74 -6.91 -18.86
C LEU A 142 16.58 -6.18 -19.56
N PRO A 143 15.33 -6.65 -19.43
CA PRO A 143 14.18 -5.91 -19.91
C PRO A 143 14.15 -4.50 -19.30
N THR A 144 13.54 -3.54 -20.00
CA THR A 144 13.43 -2.14 -19.55
C THR A 144 11.99 -1.74 -19.19
N THR A 145 10.99 -2.48 -19.67
CA THR A 145 9.57 -2.20 -19.47
C THR A 145 9.07 -2.71 -18.13
N PHE A 146 8.21 -1.97 -17.45
CA PHE A 146 7.54 -2.41 -16.21
C PHE A 146 6.11 -2.87 -16.50
N ALA A 147 5.71 -3.98 -15.89
CA ALA A 147 4.33 -4.45 -15.91
C ALA A 147 3.53 -3.79 -14.78
N ILE A 148 2.40 -3.18 -15.10
CA ILE A 148 1.46 -2.63 -14.11
C ILE A 148 0.18 -3.47 -14.17
N ILE A 149 -0.05 -4.27 -13.13
CA ILE A 149 -1.14 -5.25 -13.09
C ILE A 149 -2.39 -4.57 -12.54
N GLY A 150 -3.31 -4.20 -13.44
CA GLY A 150 -4.59 -3.52 -13.15
C GLY A 150 -4.63 -2.09 -13.70
N ALA A 151 -5.68 -1.76 -14.45
CA ALA A 151 -5.95 -0.42 -15.00
C ALA A 151 -7.06 0.31 -14.21
N GLY A 152 -7.12 0.08 -12.90
CA GLY A 152 -7.88 0.90 -11.96
C GLY A 152 -7.15 2.21 -11.62
N PRO A 153 -7.73 3.07 -10.76
CA PRO A 153 -7.16 4.39 -10.45
C PRO A 153 -5.70 4.35 -9.96
N ALA A 154 -5.37 3.40 -9.08
CA ALA A 154 -4.01 3.24 -8.56
C ALA A 154 -3.01 2.84 -9.67
N GLY A 155 -3.39 1.93 -10.57
CA GLY A 155 -2.53 1.50 -11.67
C GLY A 155 -2.34 2.58 -12.73
N LEU A 156 -3.39 3.33 -13.06
CA LEU A 156 -3.29 4.47 -13.99
C LEU A 156 -2.41 5.59 -13.43
N GLY A 157 -2.55 5.92 -12.13
CA GLY A 157 -1.65 6.85 -11.44
C GLY A 157 -0.20 6.37 -11.45
N ALA A 158 0.03 5.07 -11.21
CA ALA A 158 1.36 4.48 -11.29
C ALA A 158 1.95 4.57 -12.70
N ALA A 159 1.18 4.23 -13.74
CA ALA A 159 1.63 4.32 -15.12
C ALA A 159 2.04 5.75 -15.49
N ARG A 160 1.23 6.76 -15.12
CA ARG A 160 1.57 8.17 -15.35
C ARG A 160 2.83 8.59 -14.60
N SER A 161 2.99 8.18 -13.34
CA SER A 161 4.19 8.46 -12.55
C SER A 161 5.45 7.86 -13.17
N PHE A 162 5.40 6.61 -13.64
CA PHE A 162 6.53 5.95 -14.31
C PHE A 162 6.89 6.64 -15.64
N LEU A 163 5.89 6.91 -16.48
CA LEU A 163 6.06 7.62 -17.74
C LEU A 163 6.66 9.03 -17.54
N SER A 164 6.27 9.72 -16.47
CA SER A 164 6.79 11.08 -16.16
C SER A 164 8.30 11.09 -15.89
N LEU A 165 8.86 9.96 -15.50
CA LEU A 165 10.28 9.76 -15.26
C LEU A 165 11.01 9.12 -16.45
N GLY A 166 10.32 8.92 -17.58
CA GLY A 166 10.87 8.34 -18.81
C GLY A 166 10.99 6.82 -18.78
N LEU A 167 10.21 6.13 -17.93
CA LEU A 167 10.18 4.67 -17.87
C LEU A 167 9.12 4.12 -18.82
N GLU A 168 9.45 2.99 -19.46
CA GLU A 168 8.50 2.25 -20.30
C GLU A 168 7.59 1.37 -19.45
N VAL A 169 6.29 1.37 -19.75
CA VAL A 169 5.28 0.61 -19.02
C VAL A 169 4.32 -0.10 -19.96
N GLU A 170 3.82 -1.25 -19.52
CA GLU A 170 2.66 -1.93 -20.08
C GLU A 170 1.64 -2.14 -18.94
N LEU A 171 0.43 -1.63 -19.12
CA LEU A 171 -0.68 -1.90 -18.22
C LEU A 171 -1.33 -3.22 -18.63
N ILE A 172 -1.63 -4.09 -17.69
CA ILE A 172 -2.30 -5.37 -17.94
C ILE A 172 -3.63 -5.36 -17.19
N GLU A 173 -4.74 -5.46 -17.91
CA GLU A 173 -6.09 -5.36 -17.36
C GLU A 173 -6.91 -6.59 -17.77
N ARG A 174 -7.49 -7.27 -16.79
CA ARG A 174 -8.30 -8.48 -17.02
C ARG A 174 -9.65 -8.16 -17.68
N HIS A 175 -10.14 -6.94 -17.53
CA HIS A 175 -11.37 -6.48 -18.14
C HIS A 175 -11.12 -5.75 -19.47
N SER A 176 -12.19 -5.37 -20.16
CA SER A 176 -12.13 -4.77 -21.50
C SER A 176 -11.93 -3.25 -21.49
N GLN A 177 -11.95 -2.62 -20.31
CA GLN A 177 -11.95 -1.17 -20.12
C GLN A 177 -11.18 -0.78 -18.84
N PRO A 178 -10.59 0.42 -18.77
CA PRO A 178 -10.02 0.92 -17.54
C PRO A 178 -11.13 1.26 -16.51
N GLY A 179 -10.74 1.47 -15.26
CA GLY A 179 -11.64 1.92 -14.19
C GLY A 179 -11.68 1.03 -12.95
N GLY A 180 -11.32 -0.25 -13.08
CA GLY A 180 -11.38 -1.21 -11.98
C GLY A 180 -12.79 -1.34 -11.41
N ILE A 181 -12.95 -1.17 -10.09
CA ILE A 181 -14.25 -1.28 -9.41
C ILE A 181 -15.26 -0.22 -9.86
N TRP A 182 -14.82 0.92 -10.43
CA TRP A 182 -15.74 1.97 -10.85
C TRP A 182 -16.51 1.63 -12.13
N ASN A 183 -16.10 0.59 -12.84
CA ASN A 183 -16.91 0.03 -13.91
C ASN A 183 -17.83 -1.04 -13.32
N ILE A 184 -19.11 -0.71 -13.13
CA ILE A 184 -20.11 -1.63 -12.58
C ILE A 184 -20.34 -2.86 -13.47
N ASP A 185 -20.10 -2.72 -14.78
CA ASP A 185 -20.29 -3.79 -15.76
C ASP A 185 -19.14 -4.82 -15.76
N ASN A 186 -18.04 -4.55 -15.03
CA ASN A 186 -16.94 -5.50 -14.92
C ASN A 186 -17.39 -6.73 -14.10
N PRO A 187 -17.14 -7.96 -14.59
CA PRO A 187 -17.42 -9.17 -13.82
C PRO A 187 -16.78 -9.15 -12.43
N GLY A 188 -17.59 -9.37 -11.40
CA GLY A 188 -17.17 -9.38 -10.00
C GLY A 188 -16.98 -7.99 -9.37
N SER A 189 -17.34 -6.90 -10.07
CA SER A 189 -17.24 -5.54 -9.52
C SER A 189 -18.14 -5.41 -8.29
N PRO A 190 -17.64 -4.89 -7.15
CA PRO A 190 -18.43 -4.69 -5.93
C PRO A 190 -19.28 -3.41 -5.97
N MET A 191 -19.40 -2.77 -7.13
CA MET A 191 -20.04 -1.46 -7.29
C MET A 191 -21.56 -1.61 -7.39
N TYR A 192 -22.28 -0.63 -6.85
CA TYR A 192 -23.74 -0.63 -6.79
C TYR A 192 -24.33 0.71 -7.25
N ALA A 193 -25.56 0.67 -7.75
CA ALA A 193 -26.16 1.74 -8.54
C ALA A 193 -26.37 3.06 -7.77
N SER A 194 -26.59 2.99 -6.45
CA SER A 194 -26.75 4.13 -5.55
C SER A 194 -25.42 4.74 -5.09
N CYS A 195 -24.27 4.11 -5.40
CA CYS A 195 -22.96 4.52 -4.88
C CYS A 195 -22.58 5.93 -5.32
N ASN A 196 -22.17 6.74 -4.35
CA ASN A 196 -21.53 8.04 -4.55
C ASN A 196 -20.11 7.98 -4.03
N PHE A 197 -19.23 8.78 -4.62
CA PHE A 197 -17.88 8.91 -4.14
C PHE A 197 -17.84 9.44 -2.71
N ILE A 198 -16.90 8.94 -1.91
CA ILE A 198 -16.74 9.37 -0.51
C ILE A 198 -15.83 10.60 -0.40
N SER A 199 -14.92 10.78 -1.36
CA SER A 199 -14.09 11.98 -1.47
C SER A 199 -14.83 13.04 -2.29
N SER A 200 -14.57 14.31 -2.01
CA SER A 200 -15.19 15.40 -2.76
C SER A 200 -14.65 15.47 -4.19
N ARG A 201 -15.43 16.07 -5.08
CA ARG A 201 -15.03 16.40 -6.46
C ARG A 201 -13.75 17.23 -6.51
N ASP A 202 -13.60 18.17 -5.57
CA ASP A 202 -12.57 19.20 -5.63
C ASP A 202 -11.17 18.66 -5.24
N TYR A 203 -11.11 17.64 -4.38
CA TYR A 203 -9.84 17.07 -3.87
C TYR A 203 -9.69 15.57 -4.11
N GLY A 204 -10.73 14.89 -4.60
CA GLY A 204 -10.70 13.44 -4.85
C GLY A 204 -10.09 13.00 -6.18
N GLY A 205 -9.89 13.92 -7.14
CA GLY A 205 -9.35 13.63 -8.48
C GLY A 205 -7.81 13.57 -8.53
N PHE A 206 -7.23 12.94 -9.54
CA PHE A 206 -5.78 12.88 -9.78
C PHE A 206 -5.10 14.25 -9.76
N ILE A 207 -3.83 14.27 -9.38
CA ILE A 207 -3.04 15.51 -9.27
C ILE A 207 -2.92 16.14 -10.67
N ASP A 208 -3.12 17.45 -10.76
CA ASP A 208 -3.06 18.17 -12.04
C ASP A 208 -4.09 17.69 -13.09
N PHE A 209 -5.17 17.01 -12.65
CA PHE A 209 -6.27 16.58 -13.51
C PHE A 209 -7.60 16.68 -12.74
N PRO A 210 -8.12 17.90 -12.50
CA PRO A 210 -9.32 18.09 -11.69
C PRO A 210 -10.54 17.42 -12.32
N MET A 211 -11.49 17.00 -11.48
CA MET A 211 -12.79 16.53 -11.98
C MET A 211 -13.56 17.69 -12.64
N PRO A 212 -14.46 17.40 -13.61
CA PRO A 212 -15.30 18.42 -14.24
C PRO A 212 -16.11 19.23 -13.22
N SER A 213 -16.20 20.55 -13.40
CA SER A 213 -16.82 21.45 -12.42
C SER A 213 -18.34 21.32 -12.33
N GLU A 214 -18.96 20.73 -13.35
CA GLU A 214 -20.38 20.38 -13.40
C GLU A 214 -20.73 19.12 -12.60
N TYR A 215 -19.74 18.31 -12.19
CA TYR A 215 -20.00 17.18 -11.29
C TYR A 215 -20.50 17.71 -9.93
N PRO A 216 -21.36 16.94 -9.23
CA PRO A 216 -21.80 17.32 -7.89
C PRO A 216 -20.64 17.21 -6.89
N LEU A 217 -20.81 17.77 -5.69
CA LEU A 217 -19.78 17.73 -4.64
C LEU A 217 -19.26 16.31 -4.35
N TYR A 218 -20.16 15.31 -4.40
CA TYR A 218 -19.81 13.89 -4.36
C TYR A 218 -20.34 13.21 -5.63
N PRO A 219 -19.49 12.97 -6.65
CA PRO A 219 -19.91 12.39 -7.92
C PRO A 219 -20.44 10.97 -7.77
N LYS A 220 -21.37 10.57 -8.63
CA LYS A 220 -21.86 9.19 -8.73
C LYS A 220 -20.80 8.26 -9.32
N TRP A 221 -20.94 6.96 -9.07
CA TRP A 221 -20.01 5.93 -9.57
C TRP A 221 -19.71 6.06 -11.08
N HIS A 222 -20.73 6.31 -11.91
CA HIS A 222 -20.53 6.42 -13.36
C HIS A 222 -19.77 7.68 -13.75
N GLN A 223 -19.94 8.79 -13.01
CA GLN A 223 -19.18 10.01 -13.23
C GLN A 223 -17.70 9.81 -12.89
N ILE A 224 -17.41 9.05 -11.83
CA ILE A 224 -16.04 8.64 -11.48
C ILE A 224 -15.45 7.72 -12.54
N ARG A 225 -16.21 6.73 -13.03
CA ARG A 225 -15.80 5.88 -14.17
C ARG A 225 -15.42 6.72 -15.38
N ASP A 226 -16.30 7.63 -15.79
CA ASP A 226 -16.11 8.46 -16.99
C ASP A 226 -14.91 9.42 -16.81
N TYR A 227 -14.68 9.91 -15.59
CA TYR A 227 -13.48 10.67 -15.23
C TYR A 227 -12.19 9.83 -15.29
N ILE A 228 -12.22 8.58 -14.84
CA ILE A 228 -11.08 7.67 -14.97
C ILE A 228 -10.79 7.35 -16.44
N HIS A 229 -11.84 7.20 -17.26
CA HIS A 229 -11.70 6.99 -18.70
C HIS A 229 -11.05 8.21 -19.37
N SER A 230 -11.52 9.42 -19.05
CA SER A 230 -10.94 10.65 -19.60
C SER A 230 -9.50 10.86 -19.16
N PHE A 231 -9.14 10.48 -17.93
CA PHE A 231 -7.76 10.45 -17.47
C PHE A 231 -6.91 9.46 -18.28
N ALA A 232 -7.39 8.23 -18.48
CA ALA A 232 -6.67 7.22 -19.25
C ALA A 232 -6.43 7.67 -20.69
N ASP A 233 -7.41 8.34 -21.31
CA ASP A 233 -7.30 8.84 -22.68
C ASP A 233 -6.38 10.07 -22.76
N ALA A 234 -6.49 11.01 -21.82
CA ALA A 234 -5.70 12.23 -21.77
C ALA A 234 -4.19 12.00 -21.64
N PHE A 235 -3.76 10.82 -21.17
CA PHE A 235 -2.35 10.45 -21.03
C PHE A 235 -1.99 9.22 -21.88
N SER A 236 -2.81 8.87 -22.88
CA SER A 236 -2.61 7.71 -23.78
C SER A 236 -2.36 6.39 -23.04
N LEU A 237 -2.91 6.22 -21.83
CA LEU A 237 -2.74 5.02 -21.01
C LEU A 237 -3.61 3.87 -21.53
N ARG A 238 -4.77 4.18 -22.12
CA ARG A 238 -5.63 3.18 -22.75
C ARG A 238 -4.91 2.41 -23.86
N GLU A 239 -4.16 3.11 -24.71
CA GLU A 239 -3.39 2.50 -25.80
C GLU A 239 -2.20 1.67 -25.31
N ARG A 240 -1.72 1.94 -24.08
CA ARG A 240 -0.65 1.20 -23.40
C ARG A 240 -1.17 0.03 -22.57
N THR A 241 -2.47 -0.23 -22.62
CA THR A 241 -3.11 -1.28 -21.83
C THR A 241 -3.41 -2.51 -22.68
N ARG A 242 -2.89 -3.65 -22.25
CA ARG A 242 -3.30 -4.97 -22.71
C ARG A 242 -4.56 -5.39 -21.95
N PHE A 243 -5.71 -5.12 -22.56
CA PHE A 243 -7.03 -5.47 -22.02
C PHE A 243 -7.36 -6.95 -22.19
N SER A 244 -8.40 -7.40 -21.46
CA SER A 244 -8.93 -8.76 -21.49
C SER A 244 -7.83 -9.81 -21.29
N THR A 245 -6.87 -9.51 -20.42
CA THR A 245 -5.70 -10.36 -20.15
C THR A 245 -5.52 -10.49 -18.66
N THR A 246 -5.63 -11.71 -18.14
CA THR A 246 -5.40 -11.99 -16.72
C THR A 246 -3.96 -12.42 -16.49
N VAL A 247 -3.28 -11.81 -15.52
CA VAL A 247 -1.98 -12.32 -15.04
C VAL A 247 -2.21 -13.56 -14.19
N THR A 248 -1.56 -14.66 -14.54
CA THR A 248 -1.67 -15.95 -13.86
C THR A 248 -0.44 -16.27 -12.99
N ASN A 249 0.72 -15.72 -13.34
CA ASN A 249 1.95 -15.84 -12.54
C ASN A 249 2.86 -14.62 -12.75
N ALA A 250 3.59 -14.21 -11.72
CA ALA A 250 4.67 -13.23 -11.80
C ALA A 250 5.79 -13.66 -10.84
N GLU A 251 6.95 -14.01 -11.39
CA GLU A 251 8.08 -14.53 -10.61
C GLU A 251 9.38 -13.74 -10.88
N PRO A 252 10.23 -13.53 -9.86
CA PRO A 252 11.54 -12.93 -10.06
C PRO A 252 12.51 -13.93 -10.68
N ILE A 253 13.22 -13.50 -11.73
CA ILE A 253 14.29 -14.24 -12.39
C ILE A 253 15.64 -13.60 -12.07
N GLU A 254 16.46 -14.33 -11.34
CA GLU A 254 17.80 -13.93 -10.92
C GLU A 254 18.83 -14.24 -12.02
N THR A 255 19.60 -13.23 -12.43
CA THR A 255 20.71 -13.39 -13.37
C THR A 255 21.99 -12.75 -12.83
N PRO A 256 23.18 -13.06 -13.39
CA PRO A 256 24.41 -12.35 -13.04
C PRO A 256 24.35 -10.83 -13.30
N GLY A 257 23.47 -10.37 -14.19
CA GLY A 257 23.28 -8.96 -14.51
C GLY A 257 22.26 -8.24 -13.63
N GLY A 258 21.54 -8.96 -12.77
CA GLY A 258 20.47 -8.46 -11.92
C GLY A 258 19.17 -9.26 -12.07
N THR A 259 18.14 -8.82 -11.36
CA THR A 259 16.81 -9.45 -11.33
C THR A 259 15.86 -8.81 -12.36
N TYR A 260 15.05 -9.62 -13.01
CA TYR A 260 13.89 -9.17 -13.78
C TYR A 260 12.66 -10.01 -13.39
N TRP A 261 11.49 -9.68 -13.91
CA TRP A 261 10.25 -10.37 -13.58
C TRP A 261 9.67 -11.06 -14.80
N ARG A 262 9.35 -12.35 -14.68
CA ARG A 262 8.66 -13.11 -15.71
C ARG A 262 7.18 -13.18 -15.37
N VAL A 263 6.34 -12.66 -16.26
CA VAL A 263 4.89 -12.59 -16.07
C VAL A 263 4.21 -13.50 -17.09
N SER A 264 3.34 -14.38 -16.61
CA SER A 264 2.53 -15.31 -17.43
C SER A 264 1.07 -14.87 -17.45
N PHE A 265 0.41 -15.15 -18.56
CA PHE A 265 -0.97 -14.73 -18.82
C PHE A 265 -1.90 -15.93 -19.01
N ASP A 266 -3.21 -15.68 -19.00
CA ASP A 266 -4.27 -16.67 -19.19
C ASP A 266 -4.36 -17.22 -20.63
N ASP A 267 -3.81 -16.51 -21.62
CA ASP A 267 -3.64 -17.00 -22.99
C ASP A 267 -2.43 -17.93 -23.18
N GLY A 268 -1.68 -18.21 -22.11
CA GLY A 268 -0.50 -19.07 -22.11
C GLY A 268 0.79 -18.37 -22.58
N THR A 269 0.74 -17.08 -22.93
CA THR A 269 1.94 -16.31 -23.25
C THR A 269 2.69 -15.87 -21.99
N THR A 270 3.95 -15.51 -22.17
CA THR A 270 4.83 -15.02 -21.11
C THR A 270 5.65 -13.85 -21.62
N THR A 271 5.88 -12.86 -20.76
CA THR A 271 6.71 -11.69 -21.08
C THR A 271 7.61 -11.35 -19.90
N ASP A 272 8.86 -11.00 -20.22
CA ASP A 272 9.87 -10.60 -19.24
C ASP A 272 9.87 -9.07 -19.11
N TYR A 273 9.75 -8.57 -17.88
CA TYR A 273 9.66 -7.15 -17.51
C TYR A 273 10.79 -6.79 -16.53
N ARG A 274 11.18 -5.52 -16.50
CA ARG A 274 12.15 -5.01 -15.53
C ARG A 274 11.64 -5.13 -14.10
N GLY A 275 10.35 -4.91 -13.92
CA GLY A 275 9.67 -4.94 -12.64
C GLY A 275 8.15 -5.03 -12.80
N VAL A 276 7.47 -5.24 -11.68
CA VAL A 276 6.02 -5.42 -11.56
C VAL A 276 5.48 -4.43 -10.53
N VAL A 277 4.40 -3.75 -10.88
CA VAL A 277 3.56 -2.95 -9.97
C VAL A 277 2.24 -3.68 -9.75
N ILE A 278 1.97 -4.05 -8.50
CA ILE A 278 0.72 -4.65 -8.05
C ILE A 278 -0.32 -3.54 -7.92
N ALA A 279 -1.30 -3.50 -8.83
CA ALA A 279 -2.40 -2.53 -8.82
C ALA A 279 -3.77 -3.21 -9.02
N SER A 280 -3.89 -4.47 -8.59
CA SER A 280 -5.09 -5.31 -8.76
C SER A 280 -6.30 -4.86 -7.94
N GLY A 281 -6.10 -3.97 -6.96
CA GLY A 281 -7.13 -3.40 -6.09
C GLY A 281 -7.40 -4.22 -4.83
N ALA A 282 -8.10 -3.62 -3.87
CA ALA A 282 -8.30 -4.18 -2.53
C ALA A 282 -9.72 -4.68 -2.25
N GLN A 283 -10.69 -4.39 -3.12
CA GLN A 283 -12.12 -4.62 -2.88
C GLN A 283 -12.70 -5.76 -3.75
N TRP A 284 -11.91 -6.81 -4.00
CA TRP A 284 -12.33 -7.92 -4.89
C TRP A 284 -12.56 -9.25 -4.18
N GLN A 285 -11.89 -9.51 -3.05
CA GLN A 285 -12.06 -10.76 -2.29
C GLN A 285 -12.91 -10.50 -1.05
N PRO A 286 -14.20 -10.90 -1.03
CA PRO A 286 -15.07 -10.74 0.14
C PRO A 286 -14.54 -11.40 1.40
N ILE A 287 -14.76 -10.76 2.56
CA ILE A 287 -14.56 -11.39 3.87
C ILE A 287 -15.92 -11.76 4.42
N LEU A 288 -16.23 -13.06 4.43
CA LEU A 288 -17.41 -13.58 5.12
C LEU A 288 -17.09 -13.87 6.59
N PRO A 289 -17.85 -13.31 7.55
CA PRO A 289 -17.64 -13.60 8.96
C PRO A 289 -18.08 -15.03 9.30
N SER A 290 -17.39 -15.66 10.24
CA SER A 290 -17.86 -16.91 10.84
C SER A 290 -18.91 -16.61 11.90
N VAL A 291 -20.19 -16.80 11.56
CA VAL A 291 -21.32 -16.63 12.49
C VAL A 291 -21.91 -18.02 12.81
N PRO A 292 -22.03 -18.41 14.10
CA PRO A 292 -22.63 -19.69 14.46
C PRO A 292 -24.00 -19.89 13.84
N GLY A 293 -24.18 -20.98 13.08
CA GLY A 293 -25.44 -21.33 12.45
C GLY A 293 -25.80 -20.54 11.19
N ALA A 294 -24.87 -19.75 10.62
CA ALA A 294 -25.11 -19.02 9.36
C ALA A 294 -25.60 -19.92 8.21
N ASP A 295 -25.06 -21.14 8.10
CA ASP A 295 -25.48 -22.13 7.08
C ASP A 295 -26.92 -22.61 7.24
N SER A 296 -27.55 -22.36 8.40
CA SER A 296 -28.96 -22.68 8.65
C SER A 296 -29.91 -21.58 8.21
N PHE A 297 -29.40 -20.41 7.79
CA PHE A 297 -30.23 -19.28 7.44
C PHE A 297 -31.15 -19.61 6.27
N THR A 298 -32.45 -19.41 6.44
CA THR A 298 -33.45 -19.75 5.42
C THR A 298 -33.74 -18.62 4.45
N GLY A 299 -33.34 -17.39 4.79
CA GLY A 299 -33.44 -16.21 3.92
C GLY A 299 -32.24 -16.06 2.99
N ARG A 300 -32.09 -14.87 2.40
CA ARG A 300 -30.97 -14.55 1.50
C ARG A 300 -29.80 -13.98 2.28
N LEU A 301 -28.65 -14.66 2.23
CA LEU A 301 -27.40 -14.21 2.85
C LEU A 301 -26.40 -13.89 1.75
N ILE A 302 -25.96 -12.63 1.69
CA ILE A 302 -25.03 -12.13 0.67
C ILE A 302 -23.91 -11.31 1.30
N HIS A 303 -22.79 -11.18 0.61
CA HIS A 303 -21.81 -10.14 0.90
C HIS A 303 -22.17 -8.83 0.18
N SER A 304 -21.70 -7.70 0.69
CA SER A 304 -21.90 -6.38 0.05
C SER A 304 -21.39 -6.28 -1.40
N SER A 305 -20.52 -7.18 -1.83
CA SER A 305 -20.03 -7.28 -3.21
C SER A 305 -21.05 -7.85 -4.19
N GLU A 306 -22.09 -8.51 -3.69
CA GLU A 306 -23.15 -9.11 -4.50
C GLU A 306 -24.36 -8.17 -4.63
N TYR A 307 -24.40 -7.09 -3.85
CA TYR A 307 -25.44 -6.06 -3.94
C TYR A 307 -25.17 -5.15 -5.13
N ALA A 308 -26.17 -4.98 -6.01
CA ALA A 308 -26.04 -4.14 -7.19
C ALA A 308 -27.04 -2.98 -7.21
N ASP A 309 -28.29 -3.20 -6.78
CA ASP A 309 -29.35 -2.18 -6.89
C ASP A 309 -30.31 -2.14 -5.68
N PRO A 310 -30.74 -0.95 -5.22
CA PRO A 310 -31.72 -0.82 -4.14
C PRO A 310 -33.05 -1.56 -4.38
N ASP A 311 -33.46 -1.76 -5.64
CA ASP A 311 -34.68 -2.50 -5.97
C ASP A 311 -34.64 -3.95 -5.48
N GLU A 312 -33.45 -4.53 -5.29
CA GLU A 312 -33.27 -5.88 -4.75
C GLU A 312 -33.67 -6.01 -3.28
N LEU A 313 -33.75 -4.89 -2.55
CA LEU A 313 -34.10 -4.83 -1.13
C LEU A 313 -35.56 -4.45 -0.90
N ARG A 314 -36.30 -4.20 -1.97
CA ARG A 314 -37.66 -3.67 -1.90
C ARG A 314 -38.59 -4.67 -1.19
N HIS A 315 -39.31 -4.18 -0.18
CA HIS A 315 -40.23 -4.98 0.66
C HIS A 315 -39.57 -6.05 1.54
N GLU A 316 -38.24 -6.13 1.59
CA GLU A 316 -37.51 -7.08 2.43
C GLU A 316 -37.24 -6.49 3.82
N ARG A 317 -37.18 -7.35 4.85
CA ARG A 317 -36.60 -6.98 6.16
C ARG A 317 -35.10 -7.23 6.11
N VAL A 318 -34.31 -6.16 6.09
CA VAL A 318 -32.88 -6.23 5.78
C VAL A 318 -32.04 -6.00 7.03
N LEU A 319 -31.13 -6.92 7.30
CA LEU A 319 -30.07 -6.76 8.29
C LEU A 319 -28.73 -6.56 7.59
N VAL A 320 -28.15 -5.37 7.72
CA VAL A 320 -26.79 -5.08 7.24
C VAL A 320 -25.81 -5.25 8.40
N VAL A 321 -24.76 -6.03 8.22
CA VAL A 321 -23.74 -6.32 9.23
C VAL A 321 -22.43 -5.64 8.84
N GLY A 322 -22.00 -4.66 9.64
CA GLY A 322 -20.80 -3.87 9.41
C GLY A 322 -21.10 -2.47 8.88
N ALA A 323 -20.38 -1.48 9.40
CA ALA A 323 -20.56 -0.07 9.06
C ALA A 323 -19.32 0.52 8.35
N GLY A 324 -18.82 -0.19 7.34
CA GLY A 324 -17.98 0.42 6.30
C GLY A 324 -18.83 1.30 5.38
N ASN A 325 -18.21 2.03 4.45
CA ASN A 325 -18.92 2.93 3.53
C ASN A 325 -20.05 2.19 2.78
N SER A 326 -19.79 1.03 2.19
CA SER A 326 -20.83 0.23 1.53
C SER A 326 -21.93 -0.20 2.50
N GLY A 327 -21.59 -0.61 3.72
CA GLY A 327 -22.58 -1.07 4.71
C GLY A 327 -23.57 0.03 5.10
N VAL A 328 -23.10 1.25 5.29
CA VAL A 328 -23.98 2.37 5.68
C VAL A 328 -24.80 2.90 4.51
N ASP A 329 -24.26 2.85 3.29
CA ASP A 329 -25.01 3.19 2.07
C ASP A 329 -26.11 2.15 1.81
N ILE A 330 -25.80 0.85 1.89
CA ILE A 330 -26.77 -0.23 1.74
C ILE A 330 -27.83 -0.19 2.85
N ALA A 331 -27.45 0.14 4.09
CA ALA A 331 -28.40 0.28 5.19
C ALA A 331 -29.36 1.47 4.98
N ALA A 332 -28.88 2.57 4.39
CA ALA A 332 -29.73 3.69 4.01
C ALA A 332 -30.67 3.33 2.85
N ASP A 333 -30.19 2.61 1.83
CA ASP A 333 -31.03 2.08 0.76
C ASP A 333 -32.12 1.15 1.32
N ALA A 334 -31.75 0.23 2.21
CA ALA A 334 -32.69 -0.65 2.90
C ALA A 334 -33.73 0.14 3.71
N ALA A 335 -33.34 1.23 4.38
CA ALA A 335 -34.26 2.06 5.15
C ALA A 335 -35.28 2.80 4.27
N HIS A 336 -34.90 3.16 3.04
CA HIS A 336 -35.80 3.85 2.10
C HIS A 336 -36.69 2.90 1.29
N PHE A 337 -36.20 1.70 0.95
CA PHE A 337 -36.88 0.79 0.02
C PHE A 337 -37.38 -0.50 0.66
N GLY A 338 -36.77 -0.95 1.75
CA GLY A 338 -37.13 -2.17 2.47
C GLY A 338 -38.41 -2.05 3.29
N ALA A 339 -38.91 -3.18 3.77
CA ALA A 339 -40.00 -3.23 4.75
C ALA A 339 -39.51 -2.90 6.17
N ASP A 340 -38.25 -3.23 6.47
CA ASP A 340 -37.58 -2.93 7.72
C ASP A 340 -36.06 -2.92 7.51
N ALA A 341 -35.32 -2.10 8.25
CA ALA A 341 -33.87 -1.98 8.09
C ALA A 341 -33.15 -1.94 9.44
N MET A 342 -32.10 -2.75 9.54
CA MET A 342 -31.26 -2.87 10.72
C MET A 342 -29.79 -2.77 10.33
N LEU A 343 -29.00 -2.01 11.10
CA LEU A 343 -27.55 -1.95 10.99
C LEU A 343 -26.92 -2.56 12.24
N SER A 344 -26.26 -3.71 12.06
CA SER A 344 -25.50 -4.36 13.12
C SER A 344 -24.03 -3.94 13.09
N THR A 345 -23.50 -3.57 14.26
CA THR A 345 -22.07 -3.30 14.42
C THR A 345 -21.53 -3.94 15.69
N ARG A 346 -20.29 -4.47 15.61
CA ARG A 346 -19.60 -5.05 16.78
C ARG A 346 -19.28 -4.04 17.88
N ARG A 347 -19.07 -2.79 17.47
CA ARG A 347 -18.82 -1.66 18.37
C ARG A 347 -19.63 -0.46 17.92
N ALA A 348 -19.86 0.45 18.86
CA ALA A 348 -20.39 1.77 18.57
C ALA A 348 -19.35 2.59 17.78
N TYR A 349 -19.80 3.47 16.89
CA TYR A 349 -18.95 4.32 16.04
C TYR A 349 -19.41 5.78 16.08
N TRP A 350 -18.48 6.70 15.86
CA TRP A 350 -18.82 8.10 15.60
C TRP A 350 -19.49 8.23 14.23
N PHE A 351 -20.72 8.73 14.20
CA PHE A 351 -21.44 9.10 12.98
C PHE A 351 -21.35 10.60 12.75
N LEU A 352 -20.94 11.00 11.55
CA LEU A 352 -20.76 12.37 11.12
C LEU A 352 -21.56 12.65 9.84
N PRO A 353 -21.97 13.90 9.60
CA PRO A 353 -22.44 14.30 8.29
C PRO A 353 -21.29 14.28 7.28
N LYS A 354 -21.58 14.00 6.01
CA LYS A 354 -20.64 14.24 4.90
C LYS A 354 -20.53 15.74 4.59
N VAL A 355 -21.62 16.49 4.76
CA VAL A 355 -21.69 17.93 4.43
C VAL A 355 -22.00 18.78 5.64
N LEU A 356 -21.21 19.85 5.83
CA LEU A 356 -21.43 20.90 6.82
C LEU A 356 -21.18 22.28 6.18
N PHE A 357 -22.05 23.26 6.43
CA PHE A 357 -21.99 24.61 5.80
C PHE A 357 -21.92 24.56 4.26
N GLY A 358 -22.52 23.55 3.62
CA GLY A 358 -22.45 23.35 2.17
C GLY A 358 -21.08 22.89 1.66
N ARG A 359 -20.20 22.42 2.55
CA ARG A 359 -18.85 21.93 2.26
C ARG A 359 -18.67 20.50 2.72
N SER A 360 -17.76 19.79 2.06
CA SER A 360 -17.35 18.44 2.45
C SER A 360 -16.67 18.48 3.82
N VAL A 361 -17.13 17.65 4.75
CA VAL A 361 -16.52 17.50 6.07
C VAL A 361 -15.07 16.99 5.98
N PRO A 362 -14.75 15.98 5.15
CA PRO A 362 -13.35 15.62 4.87
C PRO A 362 -12.49 16.82 4.46
N ASP A 363 -12.97 17.68 3.56
CA ASP A 363 -12.20 18.82 3.05
C ASP A 363 -11.98 19.89 4.14
N ILE A 364 -12.97 20.08 5.03
CA ILE A 364 -12.82 20.94 6.20
C ILE A 364 -11.77 20.37 7.15
N LEU A 365 -11.86 19.08 7.48
CA LEU A 365 -10.97 18.40 8.42
C LEU A 365 -9.53 18.33 7.91
N ASN A 366 -9.35 18.20 6.59
CA ASN A 366 -8.04 18.22 5.94
C ASN A 366 -7.49 19.64 5.75
N GLY A 367 -8.24 20.69 6.12
CA GLY A 367 -7.83 22.08 5.97
C GLY A 367 -7.77 22.56 4.52
N GLU A 368 -8.46 21.88 3.63
CA GLU A 368 -8.46 22.15 2.19
C GLU A 368 -9.44 23.26 1.80
N TYR A 369 -10.40 23.55 2.67
CA TYR A 369 -11.34 24.65 2.50
C TYR A 369 -11.08 25.76 3.52
N GLU A 370 -10.76 26.96 3.02
CA GLU A 370 -10.67 28.16 3.85
C GLU A 370 -12.03 28.86 3.92
N PHE A 371 -12.56 28.98 5.13
CA PHE A 371 -13.79 29.74 5.37
C PHE A 371 -13.53 31.24 5.23
N PRO A 372 -14.49 32.03 4.72
CA PRO A 372 -14.33 33.48 4.58
C PRO A 372 -14.19 34.19 5.93
N GLU A 373 -13.53 35.35 5.93
CA GLU A 373 -13.39 36.20 7.12
C GLU A 373 -14.76 36.46 7.78
N GLY A 374 -14.81 36.31 9.10
CA GLY A 374 -16.04 36.46 9.90
C GLY A 374 -16.86 35.17 10.08
N HIS A 375 -16.56 34.09 9.36
CA HIS A 375 -17.16 32.78 9.64
C HIS A 375 -16.60 32.17 10.94
N PRO A 376 -17.40 31.46 11.77
CA PRO A 376 -16.91 30.85 13.02
C PRO A 376 -15.76 29.84 12.86
N LEU A 377 -15.60 29.30 11.65
CA LEU A 377 -14.52 28.38 11.29
C LEU A 377 -13.38 29.03 10.48
N HIS A 378 -13.39 30.35 10.30
CA HIS A 378 -12.27 31.05 9.67
C HIS A 378 -11.00 30.90 10.52
N ASN A 379 -9.93 30.34 9.93
CA ASN A 379 -8.68 30.01 10.64
C ASN A 379 -8.88 29.17 11.91
N ALA A 380 -9.98 28.40 11.99
CA ALA A 380 -10.21 27.52 13.11
C ALA A 380 -9.13 26.44 13.20
N SER A 381 -8.81 26.05 14.43
CA SER A 381 -7.98 24.88 14.67
C SER A 381 -8.74 23.61 14.30
N PHE A 382 -8.01 22.50 14.15
CA PHE A 382 -8.62 21.20 13.86
C PHE A 382 -9.61 20.79 14.96
N GLU A 383 -9.29 21.11 16.22
CA GLU A 383 -10.14 20.92 17.40
C GLU A 383 -11.44 21.68 17.27
N ARG A 384 -11.36 22.97 16.93
CA ARG A 384 -12.56 23.77 16.78
C ARG A 384 -13.44 23.29 15.63
N ALA A 385 -12.85 22.84 14.53
CA ALA A 385 -13.60 22.23 13.43
C ALA A 385 -14.31 20.95 13.87
N CYS A 386 -13.61 20.05 14.56
CA CYS A 386 -14.18 18.81 15.09
C CYS A 386 -15.32 19.07 16.08
N GLU A 387 -15.15 19.99 17.02
CA GLU A 387 -16.20 20.40 17.96
C GLU A 387 -17.48 20.80 17.24
N VAL A 388 -17.38 21.70 16.25
CA VAL A 388 -18.55 22.17 15.49
C VAL A 388 -19.21 21.02 14.73
N ILE A 389 -18.43 20.09 14.17
CA ILE A 389 -18.97 18.89 13.51
C ILE A 389 -19.72 18.02 14.52
N PHE A 390 -19.16 17.72 15.69
CA PHE A 390 -19.85 16.90 16.69
C PHE A 390 -21.09 17.58 17.25
N GLU A 391 -21.01 18.89 17.55
CA GLU A 391 -22.14 19.68 18.01
C GLU A 391 -23.28 19.71 16.97
N SER A 392 -22.95 19.65 15.67
CA SER A 392 -23.96 19.59 14.61
C SER A 392 -24.74 18.27 14.58
N VAL A 393 -24.16 17.18 15.08
CA VAL A 393 -24.84 15.88 15.22
C VAL A 393 -25.56 15.78 16.56
N GLY A 394 -24.90 16.20 17.64
CA GLY A 394 -25.38 16.06 19.01
C GLY A 394 -25.23 14.63 19.57
N GLU A 395 -26.00 14.34 20.62
CA GLU A 395 -25.93 13.05 21.31
C GLU A 395 -26.45 11.90 20.44
N LEU A 396 -25.61 10.90 20.18
CA LEU A 396 -25.94 9.72 19.36
C LEU A 396 -27.12 8.91 19.92
N ALA A 397 -27.34 8.94 21.23
CA ALA A 397 -28.49 8.28 21.86
C ALA A 397 -29.85 8.81 21.35
N ASN A 398 -29.92 10.07 20.89
CA ASN A 398 -31.13 10.64 20.29
C ASN A 398 -31.47 10.02 18.93
N TYR A 399 -30.50 9.34 18.30
CA TYR A 399 -30.64 8.58 17.06
C TYR A 399 -30.86 7.09 17.32
N GLY A 400 -31.00 6.66 18.59
CA GLY A 400 -31.04 5.24 18.94
C GLY A 400 -29.70 4.52 18.79
N LEU A 401 -28.59 5.28 18.67
CA LEU A 401 -27.25 4.75 18.55
C LEU A 401 -26.54 4.67 19.90
N PRO A 402 -25.73 3.62 20.14
CA PRO A 402 -24.91 3.53 21.34
C PRO A 402 -23.79 4.57 21.33
N ARG A 403 -23.33 4.97 22.51
CA ARG A 403 -22.14 5.81 22.65
C ARG A 403 -20.88 5.01 22.27
N PRO A 404 -19.98 5.56 21.42
CA PRO A 404 -18.67 4.99 21.13
C PRO A 404 -17.86 4.69 22.40
N ASP A 405 -17.16 3.56 22.39
CA ASP A 405 -16.27 3.10 23.46
C ASP A 405 -14.82 3.59 23.29
N HIS A 406 -14.60 4.51 22.33
CA HIS A 406 -13.30 5.01 21.93
C HIS A 406 -13.38 6.49 21.56
N ASP A 407 -12.25 7.18 21.70
CA ASP A 407 -12.13 8.58 21.30
C ASP A 407 -12.21 8.74 19.78
N PHE A 408 -12.61 9.93 19.36
CA PHE A 408 -12.66 10.24 17.94
C PHE A 408 -11.29 10.09 17.29
N GLY A 409 -11.27 9.56 16.06
CA GLY A 409 -10.05 9.46 15.26
C GLY A 409 -9.23 8.18 15.46
N LEU A 410 -9.50 7.39 16.51
CA LEU A 410 -8.82 6.10 16.72
C LEU A 410 -9.24 5.02 15.70
N THR A 411 -10.33 5.25 14.98
CA THR A 411 -10.72 4.48 13.79
C THR A 411 -11.53 5.40 12.87
N HIS A 412 -11.60 5.07 11.59
CA HIS A 412 -12.32 5.88 10.62
C HIS A 412 -13.80 6.06 11.04
N PRO A 413 -14.28 7.31 11.19
CA PRO A 413 -15.67 7.55 11.53
C PRO A 413 -16.59 7.14 10.37
N ILE A 414 -17.89 7.05 10.67
CA ILE A 414 -18.92 6.83 9.65
C ILE A 414 -19.40 8.21 9.19
N ALA A 415 -19.15 8.56 7.93
CA ALA A 415 -19.62 9.81 7.35
C ALA A 415 -20.77 9.53 6.39
N ASN A 416 -22.02 9.76 6.83
CA ASN A 416 -23.22 9.55 6.01
C ASN A 416 -24.41 10.38 6.52
N ASN A 417 -24.93 11.30 5.69
CA ASN A 417 -26.09 12.13 6.02
C ASN A 417 -27.41 11.35 6.01
N GLU A 418 -27.58 10.42 5.06
CA GLU A 418 -28.80 9.62 4.91
C GLU A 418 -28.98 8.65 6.07
N ALA A 419 -27.91 8.01 6.54
CA ALA A 419 -27.96 7.13 7.69
C ALA A 419 -28.42 7.89 8.95
N LEU A 420 -27.84 9.07 9.22
CA LEU A 420 -28.25 9.94 10.33
C LEU A 420 -29.73 10.34 10.23
N HIS A 421 -30.20 10.70 9.03
CA HIS A 421 -31.62 10.97 8.77
C HIS A 421 -32.49 9.75 9.08
N CYS A 422 -32.13 8.58 8.56
CA CYS A 422 -32.90 7.34 8.75
C CYS A 422 -32.97 6.93 10.23
N PHE A 423 -31.87 7.06 10.98
CA PHE A 423 -31.87 6.81 12.42
C PHE A 423 -32.76 7.80 13.18
N ALA A 424 -32.70 9.09 12.85
CA ALA A 424 -33.54 10.12 13.50
C ALA A 424 -35.04 9.88 13.31
N HIS A 425 -35.43 9.23 12.21
CA HIS A 425 -36.82 8.84 11.92
C HIS A 425 -37.17 7.40 12.31
N ASN A 426 -36.23 6.67 12.95
CA ASN A 426 -36.39 5.24 13.28
C ASN A 426 -36.72 4.37 12.05
N MET A 427 -36.32 4.80 10.86
CA MET A 427 -36.37 4.02 9.61
C MET A 427 -35.24 2.98 9.57
N LEU A 428 -34.12 3.28 10.24
CA LEU A 428 -33.00 2.38 10.44
C LEU A 428 -32.81 2.16 11.93
N ARG A 429 -32.70 0.90 12.35
CA ARG A 429 -32.45 0.54 13.76
C ARG A 429 -31.05 -0.03 13.95
N TRP A 430 -30.38 0.35 15.03
CA TRP A 430 -29.10 -0.25 15.38
C TRP A 430 -29.28 -1.57 16.12
N LYS A 431 -28.35 -2.51 15.89
CA LYS A 431 -28.23 -3.77 16.62
C LYS A 431 -26.77 -4.05 17.02
N PRO A 432 -26.51 -4.74 18.14
CA PRO A 432 -25.15 -5.17 18.47
C PRO A 432 -24.68 -6.29 17.53
N ASP A 433 -23.49 -6.85 17.78
CA ASP A 433 -22.95 -7.96 16.98
C ASP A 433 -23.89 -9.17 16.99
N LEU A 434 -23.77 -10.01 15.97
CA LEU A 434 -24.52 -11.27 15.89
C LEU A 434 -23.92 -12.29 16.86
N ALA A 435 -24.78 -12.97 17.62
CA ALA A 435 -24.41 -14.09 18.47
C ALA A 435 -24.55 -15.42 17.73
N SER A 436 -25.69 -15.61 17.03
CA SER A 436 -25.98 -16.83 16.27
C SER A 436 -27.14 -16.63 15.30
N ILE A 437 -27.28 -17.55 14.35
CA ILE A 437 -28.40 -17.66 13.42
C ILE A 437 -28.99 -19.07 13.54
N ASP A 438 -30.31 -19.19 13.59
CA ASP A 438 -31.04 -20.46 13.58
C ASP A 438 -32.30 -20.31 12.71
N GLY A 439 -32.29 -20.93 11.53
CA GLY A 439 -33.40 -20.82 10.57
C GLY A 439 -33.58 -19.38 10.08
N ASP A 440 -34.74 -18.78 10.31
CA ASP A 440 -35.01 -17.37 9.97
C ASP A 440 -34.66 -16.39 11.09
N THR A 441 -34.19 -16.89 12.25
CA THR A 441 -34.01 -16.08 13.45
C THR A 441 -32.54 -15.73 13.67
N VAL A 442 -32.26 -14.44 13.77
CA VAL A 442 -30.96 -13.89 14.16
C VAL A 442 -31.00 -13.50 15.63
N THR A 443 -30.05 -14.01 16.42
CA THR A 443 -29.84 -13.62 17.82
C THR A 443 -28.63 -12.71 17.93
N PHE A 444 -28.78 -11.59 18.63
CA PHE A 444 -27.71 -10.62 18.87
C PHE A 444 -27.05 -10.81 20.23
N MET A 445 -25.88 -10.19 20.44
CA MET A 445 -25.11 -10.32 21.68
C MET A 445 -25.81 -9.77 22.93
N ASP A 446 -26.84 -8.95 22.79
CA ASP A 446 -27.69 -8.46 23.89
C ASP A 446 -28.87 -9.41 24.21
N GLY A 447 -28.98 -10.53 23.50
CA GLY A 447 -30.07 -11.50 23.64
C GLY A 447 -31.35 -11.13 22.88
N SER A 448 -31.40 -9.97 22.21
CA SER A 448 -32.51 -9.64 21.32
C SER A 448 -32.49 -10.53 20.07
N THR A 449 -33.66 -10.69 19.45
CA THR A 449 -33.82 -11.49 18.23
C THR A 449 -34.56 -10.70 17.16
N GLU A 450 -34.26 -10.98 15.91
CA GLU A 450 -34.95 -10.45 14.72
C GLU A 450 -35.09 -11.56 13.68
N THR A 451 -36.00 -11.38 12.73
CA THR A 451 -36.22 -12.33 11.64
C THR A 451 -36.03 -11.66 10.27
N PRO A 452 -34.81 -11.26 9.89
CA PRO A 452 -34.60 -10.62 8.58
C PRO A 452 -34.85 -11.61 7.45
N ASP A 453 -35.33 -11.09 6.31
CA ASP A 453 -35.44 -11.84 5.06
C ASP A 453 -34.09 -11.86 4.31
N VAL A 454 -33.31 -10.78 4.47
CA VAL A 454 -32.00 -10.60 3.84
C VAL A 454 -30.95 -10.21 4.88
N ILE A 455 -29.81 -10.90 4.89
CA ILE A 455 -28.61 -10.51 5.63
C ILE A 455 -27.54 -10.09 4.63
N VAL A 456 -27.06 -8.85 4.76
CA VAL A 456 -25.95 -8.31 3.96
C VAL A 456 -24.71 -8.17 4.83
N PHE A 457 -23.70 -9.00 4.57
CA PHE A 457 -22.39 -8.85 5.20
C PHE A 457 -21.58 -7.75 4.50
N ALA A 458 -21.51 -6.57 5.12
CA ALA A 458 -20.66 -5.46 4.72
C ALA A 458 -19.36 -5.45 5.54
N THR A 459 -18.70 -6.60 5.56
CA THR A 459 -17.60 -6.96 6.49
C THR A 459 -16.20 -6.75 5.92
N GLY A 460 -16.11 -6.15 4.74
CA GLY A 460 -14.85 -5.75 4.11
C GLY A 460 -14.27 -6.80 3.18
N TYR A 461 -13.03 -6.56 2.77
CA TYR A 461 -12.37 -7.31 1.71
C TYR A 461 -10.93 -7.62 2.07
N ASP A 462 -10.42 -8.71 1.51
CA ASP A 462 -9.01 -9.06 1.54
C ASP A 462 -8.28 -8.58 0.29
N VAL A 463 -7.03 -8.19 0.48
CA VAL A 463 -6.11 -7.95 -0.63
C VAL A 463 -5.46 -9.27 -1.00
N THR A 464 -5.62 -9.70 -2.25
CA THR A 464 -5.03 -10.96 -2.72
C THR A 464 -4.21 -10.73 -3.98
N THR A 465 -3.12 -11.49 -4.09
CA THR A 465 -2.22 -11.51 -5.24
C THR A 465 -2.00 -12.96 -5.67
N PRO A 466 -3.02 -13.64 -6.23
CA PRO A 466 -2.98 -15.08 -6.50
C PRO A 466 -1.95 -15.46 -7.57
N TYR A 467 -1.42 -14.48 -8.30
CA TYR A 467 -0.37 -14.63 -9.30
C TYR A 467 1.05 -14.47 -8.73
N LEU A 468 1.21 -14.27 -7.43
CA LEU A 468 2.52 -14.26 -6.77
C LEU A 468 2.67 -15.51 -5.90
N ASP A 469 3.88 -16.06 -5.86
CA ASP A 469 4.22 -17.16 -4.96
C ASP A 469 3.99 -16.79 -3.49
N GLU A 470 3.56 -17.78 -2.70
CA GLU A 470 3.41 -17.64 -1.26
C GLU A 470 4.72 -17.17 -0.60
N GLY A 471 4.63 -16.15 0.24
CA GLY A 471 5.77 -15.59 0.98
C GLY A 471 6.53 -14.48 0.26
N ILE A 472 6.13 -14.08 -0.97
CA ILE A 472 6.63 -12.84 -1.58
C ILE A 472 6.15 -11.62 -0.79
N LEU A 473 4.87 -11.59 -0.42
CA LEU A 473 4.29 -10.51 0.37
C LEU A 473 4.10 -10.94 1.83
N THR A 474 4.46 -10.05 2.75
CA THR A 474 4.09 -10.14 4.16
C THR A 474 2.76 -9.41 4.36
N TYR A 475 1.86 -10.01 5.14
CA TYR A 475 0.54 -9.45 5.42
C TYR A 475 0.38 -9.17 6.92
N ARG A 476 -0.22 -8.03 7.25
CA ARG A 476 -0.72 -7.65 8.57
C ARG A 476 -2.24 -7.56 8.50
N ASP A 477 -2.93 -8.46 9.19
CA ASP A 477 -4.39 -8.57 9.19
C ASP A 477 -5.01 -8.55 7.77
N GLY A 478 -4.43 -9.27 6.81
CA GLY A 478 -4.94 -9.33 5.43
C GLY A 478 -4.58 -8.13 4.54
N HIS A 479 -3.78 -7.19 5.05
CA HIS A 479 -3.23 -6.09 4.27
C HIS A 479 -1.72 -6.29 4.02
N PRO A 480 -1.23 -6.13 2.79
CA PRO A 480 0.18 -6.27 2.50
C PRO A 480 0.99 -5.14 3.15
N GLU A 481 2.11 -5.51 3.76
CA GLU A 481 3.04 -4.55 4.35
C GLU A 481 3.89 -3.92 3.25
N THR A 482 4.02 -2.59 3.30
CA THR A 482 4.75 -1.82 2.30
C THR A 482 5.54 -0.71 2.97
N ILE A 483 6.61 -0.27 2.31
CA ILE A 483 7.32 0.96 2.70
C ILE A 483 6.60 2.13 2.03
N VAL A 484 5.98 2.97 2.86
CA VAL A 484 5.23 4.19 2.45
C VAL A 484 4.20 3.91 1.34
N GLY A 485 3.52 2.76 1.42
CA GLY A 485 2.45 2.41 0.49
C GLY A 485 2.89 1.95 -0.89
N ALA A 486 4.19 1.83 -1.15
CA ALA A 486 4.73 1.68 -2.50
C ALA A 486 5.75 0.55 -2.68
N LEU A 487 6.77 0.46 -1.82
CA LEU A 487 7.87 -0.49 -2.03
C LEU A 487 7.62 -1.79 -1.26
N ILE A 488 7.93 -2.93 -1.88
CA ILE A 488 7.95 -4.23 -1.21
C ILE A 488 9.35 -4.50 -0.65
N ASP A 489 9.42 -4.85 0.63
CA ASP A 489 10.68 -5.14 1.31
C ASP A 489 11.31 -6.44 0.78
N GLY A 490 12.63 -6.44 0.60
CA GLY A 490 13.36 -7.61 0.12
C GLY A 490 13.24 -7.95 -1.38
N TYR A 491 12.44 -7.23 -2.16
CA TYR A 491 12.27 -7.48 -3.60
C TYR A 491 12.57 -6.23 -4.45
N GLU A 492 13.58 -6.34 -5.31
CA GLU A 492 13.88 -5.32 -6.32
C GLU A 492 12.90 -5.40 -7.50
N GLY A 493 12.49 -4.24 -8.00
CA GLY A 493 11.55 -4.17 -9.13
C GLY A 493 10.12 -4.62 -8.78
N LEU A 494 9.79 -4.89 -7.51
CA LEU A 494 8.42 -5.16 -7.08
C LEU A 494 7.86 -3.99 -6.28
N TYR A 495 6.68 -3.55 -6.70
CA TYR A 495 6.00 -2.39 -6.15
C TYR A 495 4.52 -2.69 -5.92
N MET A 496 3.86 -1.88 -5.10
CA MET A 496 2.43 -1.91 -4.91
C MET A 496 1.84 -0.51 -5.06
N ALA A 497 0.64 -0.43 -5.62
CA ALA A 497 -0.15 0.78 -5.72
C ALA A 497 -1.50 0.56 -5.04
N GLY A 498 -1.91 1.49 -4.17
CA GLY A 498 -3.18 1.41 -3.44
C GLY A 498 -3.15 0.52 -2.19
N ALA A 499 -1.99 0.36 -1.55
CA ALA A 499 -1.83 -0.46 -0.35
C ALA A 499 -2.38 0.18 0.95
N LEU A 500 -2.45 1.51 1.01
CA LEU A 500 -2.79 2.26 2.23
C LEU A 500 -4.27 2.64 2.28
N HIS A 501 -4.80 2.78 3.50
CA HIS A 501 -6.12 3.34 3.79
C HIS A 501 -5.96 4.72 4.45
N PHE A 502 -6.73 5.72 4.02
CA PHE A 502 -6.55 7.11 4.48
C PHE A 502 -7.86 7.93 4.33
N PRO A 503 -8.03 9.02 5.09
CA PRO A 503 -9.26 9.80 5.12
C PRO A 503 -9.34 10.83 3.97
N GLY A 504 -9.99 10.47 2.86
CA GLY A 504 -10.20 11.36 1.71
C GLY A 504 -9.06 11.32 0.68
N ASN A 505 -9.04 12.27 -0.27
CA ASN A 505 -7.95 12.45 -1.26
C ASN A 505 -7.50 11.18 -1.98
N THR A 506 -8.47 10.34 -2.36
CA THR A 506 -8.24 8.96 -2.81
C THR A 506 -7.22 8.86 -3.95
N PHE A 507 -7.47 9.52 -5.08
CA PHE A 507 -6.60 9.37 -6.25
C PHE A 507 -5.27 10.14 -6.12
N PRO A 508 -5.21 11.37 -5.56
CA PRO A 508 -3.94 12.03 -5.30
C PRO A 508 -2.99 11.20 -4.46
N THR A 509 -3.46 10.64 -3.36
CA THR A 509 -2.60 9.90 -2.44
C THR A 509 -2.07 8.60 -3.06
N PHE A 510 -2.88 7.91 -3.87
CA PHE A 510 -2.38 6.77 -4.66
C PHE A 510 -1.23 7.19 -5.58
N GLU A 511 -1.33 8.35 -6.22
CA GLU A 511 -0.30 8.83 -7.14
C GLU A 511 0.97 9.29 -6.42
N GLN A 512 0.84 9.92 -5.25
CA GLN A 512 1.96 10.28 -4.38
C GLN A 512 2.77 9.02 -4.00
N CYS A 513 2.10 7.96 -3.52
CA CYS A 513 2.76 6.68 -3.24
C CYS A 513 3.39 6.08 -4.50
N ALA A 514 2.69 6.08 -5.63
CA ALA A 514 3.22 5.53 -6.87
C ALA A 514 4.45 6.28 -7.41
N GLN A 515 4.61 7.55 -7.06
CA GLN A 515 5.78 8.33 -7.41
C GLN A 515 7.05 7.81 -6.71
N LEU A 516 6.95 7.33 -5.46
CA LEU A 516 8.07 6.67 -4.78
C LEU A 516 8.49 5.40 -5.54
N ALA A 517 7.53 4.58 -5.97
CA ALA A 517 7.80 3.40 -6.80
C ALA A 517 8.47 3.80 -8.14
N ALA A 518 8.03 4.87 -8.78
CA ALA A 518 8.62 5.35 -10.03
C ALA A 518 10.07 5.83 -9.85
N HIS A 519 10.39 6.54 -8.76
CA HIS A 519 11.76 6.97 -8.47
C HIS A 519 12.68 5.77 -8.18
N ASP A 520 12.18 4.76 -7.47
CA ASP A 520 12.91 3.51 -7.24
C ASP A 520 13.13 2.72 -8.53
N ALA A 521 12.11 2.60 -9.37
CA ALA A 521 12.20 1.97 -10.68
C ALA A 521 13.21 2.68 -11.60
N ARG A 522 13.26 4.01 -11.54
CA ARG A 522 14.25 4.80 -12.29
C ARG A 522 15.66 4.56 -11.78
N ALA A 523 15.86 4.57 -10.46
CA ALA A 523 17.16 4.25 -9.87
C ALA A 523 17.63 2.84 -10.27
N LEU A 524 16.71 1.87 -10.31
CA LEU A 524 16.97 0.50 -10.74
C LEU A 524 17.39 0.41 -12.22
N VAL A 525 16.89 1.27 -13.10
CA VAL A 525 17.21 1.26 -14.53
C VAL A 525 18.44 2.10 -14.87
N THR A 526 18.57 3.28 -14.28
CA THR A 526 19.59 4.28 -14.68
C THR A 526 20.75 4.39 -13.69
N GLY A 527 20.61 3.87 -12.47
CA GLY A 527 21.54 4.09 -11.36
C GLY A 527 21.40 5.46 -10.68
N GLU A 528 20.52 6.34 -11.19
CA GLU A 528 20.29 7.66 -10.62
C GLU A 528 19.71 7.56 -9.20
N ASN A 529 20.36 8.20 -8.22
CA ASN A 529 19.95 8.17 -6.81
C ASN A 529 19.91 6.77 -6.15
N ALA A 530 20.52 5.74 -6.76
CA ALA A 530 20.41 4.35 -6.32
C ALA A 530 20.91 4.10 -4.89
N GLU A 531 22.01 4.75 -4.47
CA GLU A 531 22.53 4.60 -3.10
C GLU A 531 21.55 5.10 -2.03
N ASN A 532 20.89 6.23 -2.28
CA ASN A 532 19.91 6.77 -1.35
C ASN A 532 18.66 5.89 -1.28
N LEU A 533 18.20 5.34 -2.41
CA LEU A 533 17.00 4.47 -2.40
C LEU A 533 17.27 3.10 -1.81
N ALA A 534 18.48 2.55 -1.99
CA ALA A 534 18.92 1.38 -1.27
C ALA A 534 18.91 1.62 0.26
N ARG A 535 19.38 2.80 0.70
CA ARG A 535 19.31 3.20 2.11
C ARG A 535 17.86 3.38 2.59
N LEU A 536 17.00 4.01 1.80
CA LEU A 536 15.58 4.19 2.10
C LEU A 536 14.90 2.83 2.31
N ARG A 537 15.09 1.88 1.38
CA ARG A 537 14.54 0.53 1.49
C ARG A 537 14.99 -0.18 2.76
N ALA A 538 16.30 -0.09 3.08
CA ALA A 538 16.89 -0.80 4.20
C ALA A 538 16.48 -0.23 5.58
N GLU A 539 16.29 1.08 5.68
CA GLU A 539 16.23 1.76 6.99
C GLU A 539 14.93 2.53 7.24
N TYR A 540 14.23 2.97 6.20
CA TYR A 540 13.13 3.92 6.37
C TYR A 540 11.81 3.21 6.70
N ARG A 541 11.33 3.39 7.93
CA ARG A 541 10.04 2.89 8.42
C ARG A 541 9.36 3.99 9.24
N PRO A 542 8.80 5.03 8.59
CA PRO A 542 8.18 6.14 9.29
C PRO A 542 6.89 5.69 9.99
N ASP A 543 6.54 6.39 11.06
CA ASP A 543 5.21 6.25 11.67
C ASP A 543 4.18 7.05 10.86
N LEU A 544 3.37 6.33 10.09
CA LEU A 544 2.33 6.93 9.26
C LEU A 544 1.00 7.18 10.00
N THR A 545 0.92 6.85 11.29
CA THR A 545 -0.23 7.22 12.14
C THR A 545 -0.01 8.54 12.86
N GLY A 546 1.20 9.12 12.78
CA GLY A 546 1.54 10.36 13.48
C GLY A 546 1.49 10.23 15.01
N GLY A 547 1.74 9.03 15.55
CA GLY A 547 1.64 8.73 16.98
C GLY A 547 0.23 8.42 17.47
N VAL A 548 -0.78 8.42 16.59
CA VAL A 548 -2.16 8.10 16.97
C VAL A 548 -2.29 6.61 17.28
N PRO A 549 -2.81 6.24 18.47
CA PRO A 549 -3.03 4.85 18.86
C PRO A 549 -4.32 4.30 18.23
N LEU A 550 -4.29 4.07 16.92
CA LEU A 550 -5.44 3.49 16.20
C LEU A 550 -5.89 2.18 16.85
N LEU A 551 -7.20 1.92 16.88
CA LEU A 551 -7.77 0.69 17.43
C LEU A 551 -7.16 -0.52 16.72
N GLU A 552 -6.75 -1.52 17.50
CA GLU A 552 -6.27 -2.80 16.97
C GLU A 552 -7.41 -3.55 16.28
N SER A 553 -7.52 -3.35 14.98
CA SER A 553 -8.53 -3.96 14.14
C SER A 553 -8.02 -4.10 12.73
N ARG A 554 -8.54 -5.12 12.03
CA ARG A 554 -8.25 -5.37 10.62
C ARG A 554 -8.36 -4.12 9.76
N ARG A 555 -9.44 -3.35 9.91
CA ARG A 555 -9.71 -2.12 9.15
C ARG A 555 -8.63 -1.05 9.33
N ASN A 556 -8.01 -1.00 10.50
CA ASN A 556 -6.99 0.00 10.83
C ASN A 556 -5.58 -0.50 10.50
N ALA A 557 -5.40 -1.77 10.12
CA ALA A 557 -4.09 -2.38 9.92
C ALA A 557 -3.30 -1.81 8.74
N ASN A 558 -3.88 -1.02 7.86
CA ASN A 558 -3.15 -0.23 6.85
C ASN A 558 -3.57 1.25 6.85
N GLN A 559 -4.22 1.71 7.93
CA GLN A 559 -4.68 3.08 8.04
C GLN A 559 -3.52 4.04 8.34
N VAL A 560 -3.50 5.16 7.62
CA VAL A 560 -2.53 6.24 7.76
C VAL A 560 -3.25 7.58 7.85
N LEU A 561 -2.54 8.60 8.37
CA LEU A 561 -3.03 9.98 8.39
C LEU A 561 -2.31 10.80 7.32
N LEU A 562 -3.06 11.63 6.60
CA LEU A 562 -2.51 12.43 5.50
C LEU A 562 -1.36 13.36 5.94
N PRO A 563 -1.42 14.06 7.10
CA PRO A 563 -0.30 14.89 7.54
C PRO A 563 0.98 14.09 7.83
N ALA A 564 0.86 12.90 8.44
CA ALA A 564 2.01 12.04 8.72
C ALA A 564 2.61 11.48 7.41
N LEU A 565 1.75 11.15 6.43
CA LEU A 565 2.19 10.73 5.11
C LEU A 565 2.88 11.86 4.34
N ASP A 566 2.32 13.07 4.37
CA ASP A 566 2.92 14.25 3.72
C ASP A 566 4.28 14.59 4.36
N ALA A 567 4.41 14.49 5.69
CA ALA A 567 5.68 14.65 6.40
C ALA A 567 6.70 13.55 6.05
N ALA A 568 6.25 12.31 5.83
CA ALA A 568 7.12 11.25 5.35
C ALA A 568 7.66 11.56 3.93
N PHE A 569 6.82 12.14 3.05
CA PHE A 569 7.28 12.60 1.74
C PHE A 569 8.29 13.77 1.84
N ASP A 570 8.08 14.72 2.76
CA ASP A 570 9.04 15.80 3.05
C ASP A 570 10.40 15.23 3.47
N GLU A 571 10.38 14.29 4.41
CA GLU A 571 11.59 13.65 4.92
C GLU A 571 12.30 12.83 3.83
N MET A 572 11.54 12.15 2.96
CA MET A 572 12.11 11.43 1.82
C MET A 572 12.81 12.36 0.82
N GLU A 573 12.24 13.53 0.57
CA GLU A 573 12.84 14.56 -0.27
C GLU A 573 14.14 15.09 0.33
N GLU A 574 14.14 15.46 1.62
CA GLU A 574 15.31 16.01 2.31
C GLU A 574 16.44 14.99 2.50
N ARG A 575 16.11 13.77 2.97
CA ARG A 575 17.12 12.79 3.41
C ARG A 575 17.55 11.83 2.32
N TYR A 576 16.71 11.59 1.32
CA TYR A 576 16.93 10.55 0.31
C TYR A 576 16.87 11.09 -1.12
N GLY A 577 16.57 12.39 -1.31
CA GLY A 577 16.52 13.00 -2.63
C GLY A 577 15.41 12.42 -3.51
N VAL A 578 14.32 11.94 -2.92
CA VAL A 578 13.10 11.54 -3.64
C VAL A 578 12.18 12.75 -3.70
N PRO A 579 12.06 13.45 -4.84
CA PRO A 579 11.17 14.61 -4.95
C PRO A 579 9.76 14.20 -4.56
N ALA A 580 9.08 14.99 -3.73
CA ALA A 580 7.69 14.74 -3.42
C ALA A 580 6.77 15.19 -4.56
N LEU A 581 5.59 14.58 -4.65
CA LEU A 581 4.49 15.03 -5.48
C LEU A 581 3.47 15.67 -4.56
N ARG A 582 3.21 16.95 -4.76
CA ARG A 582 2.26 17.71 -3.93
C ARG A 582 0.92 17.76 -4.64
N ARG A 583 -0.17 17.72 -3.87
CA ARG A 583 -1.53 17.87 -4.40
C ARG A 583 -1.75 19.21 -5.12
N THR A 584 -0.96 20.22 -4.74
CA THR A 584 -0.93 21.56 -5.32
C THR A 584 -0.06 21.68 -6.58
N ASP A 585 0.70 20.65 -6.94
CA ASP A 585 1.54 20.67 -8.15
C ASP A 585 0.66 20.86 -9.39
N ARG A 586 1.15 21.68 -10.34
CA ARG A 586 0.49 21.99 -11.61
C ARG A 586 1.48 21.91 -12.77
N GLY A 587 1.01 21.46 -13.93
CA GLY A 587 1.78 21.34 -15.16
C GLY A 587 2.87 20.27 -15.17
N ARG A 588 2.94 19.44 -14.12
CA ARG A 588 3.97 18.41 -13.96
C ARG A 588 3.83 17.30 -15.01
N PHE A 589 2.60 17.04 -15.45
CA PHE A 589 2.30 15.98 -16.40
C PHE A 589 1.97 16.50 -17.80
N ASP A 590 2.10 17.81 -18.07
CA ASP A 590 1.73 18.41 -19.35
C ASP A 590 2.46 17.79 -20.54
N ARG A 591 3.72 17.39 -20.35
CA ARG A 591 4.52 16.72 -21.40
C ARG A 591 4.00 15.34 -21.79
N LEU A 592 3.21 14.71 -20.92
CA LEU A 592 2.60 13.40 -21.17
C LEU A 592 1.20 13.50 -21.75
N ARG A 593 0.58 14.69 -21.73
CA ARG A 593 -0.78 14.84 -22.23
C ARG A 593 -0.82 14.50 -23.72
N ALA A 594 -1.74 13.61 -24.07
CA ALA A 594 -2.07 13.31 -25.46
C ALA A 594 -2.46 14.63 -26.17
N PRO A 595 -2.08 14.81 -27.45
CA PRO A 595 -2.59 15.92 -28.24
C PRO A 595 -4.12 15.88 -28.23
N SER A 596 -4.77 16.99 -27.93
CA SER A 596 -6.23 17.08 -28.03
C SER A 596 -6.65 16.69 -29.45
N ALA A 597 -7.50 15.68 -29.57
CA ALA A 597 -8.16 15.38 -30.83
C ALA A 597 -9.01 16.61 -31.20
N THR A 598 -8.58 17.36 -32.21
CA THR A 598 -9.30 18.56 -32.71
C THR A 598 -10.54 18.20 -33.50
#